data_AF-A0A2W6EXI9-F1
#
_entry.id   AF-A0A2W6EXI9-F1
#
_cell.length_a   1.000
_cell.length_b   1.000
_cell.length_c   1.000
_cell.angle_alpha   90.00
_cell.angle_beta   90.00
_cell.angle_gamma   90.00
#
_symmetry.space_group_name_H-M   'P 1'
#
loop_
_entity.id
_entity.type
_entity.pdbx_description
1 polymer ?
#
loop_
_entity_poly.entity_id
_entity_poly.type
_entity_poly.pdbx_seq_one_letter_code
_entity_poly.pdbx_strand_id
1 'polypeptide(L)' 'MRVESDILLSMTKRLVDVDDTKLDEVRTLLGTSTTKATVNGALEEVLALAARRRALLDGDAVAGSADLAQDEQRRAAWA' A
#
# COMPACT_ATOMS: atom_id res chain seq x y z
N MET A 1 -6.14 -38.02 16.74
CA MET A 1 -5.48 -36.83 17.28
C MET A 1 -5.26 -35.87 16.13
N ARG A 2 -6.15 -34.87 16.00
CA ARG A 2 -6.16 -33.91 14.89
C ARG A 2 -5.36 -32.72 15.38
N VAL A 3 -4.14 -32.55 14.88
CA VAL A 3 -3.33 -31.37 15.20
C VAL A 3 -3.91 -30.23 14.39
N GLU A 4 -4.53 -29.28 15.07
CA GLU A 4 -5.04 -28.03 14.52
C GLU A 4 -3.94 -27.37 13.66
N SER A 5 -4.10 -27.45 12.35
CA SER A 5 -3.30 -26.66 11.40
C SER A 5 -3.96 -25.31 11.21
N ASP A 6 -4.02 -24.57 12.30
CA ASP A 6 -4.38 -23.16 12.32
C ASP A 6 -3.57 -22.53 13.45
N ILE A 7 -2.31 -22.14 13.17
CA ILE A 7 -1.61 -21.09 13.92
C ILE A 7 -0.71 -20.39 12.89
N LEU A 8 -1.32 -19.39 12.24
CA LEU A 8 -0.72 -18.13 11.77
C LEU A 8 0.16 -18.21 10.51
N LEU A 9 -0.43 -17.86 9.34
CA LEU A 9 0.22 -17.38 8.09
C LEU A 9 1.74 -17.61 8.03
N SER A 10 2.17 -18.71 7.41
CA SER A 10 3.56 -19.16 7.47
C SER A 10 4.52 -18.15 6.83
N MET A 11 5.17 -17.33 7.65
CA MET A 11 6.32 -16.55 7.23
C MET A 11 7.47 -17.49 6.87
N THR A 12 7.85 -17.56 5.59
CA THR A 12 8.99 -18.36 5.13
C THR A 12 10.28 -17.54 5.12
N LYS A 13 11.36 -18.13 5.63
CA LYS A 13 12.69 -17.51 5.61
C LYS A 13 13.24 -17.50 4.19
N ARG A 14 13.86 -16.39 3.80
CA ARG A 14 14.53 -16.21 2.49
C ARG A 14 15.95 -15.72 2.76
N LEU A 15 16.93 -16.31 2.07
CA LEU A 15 18.30 -15.81 2.05
C LEU A 15 18.39 -14.84 0.87
N VAL A 16 18.71 -13.58 1.15
CA VAL A 16 18.89 -12.52 0.17
C VAL A 16 20.03 -11.64 0.62
N ASP A 17 20.84 -11.17 -0.31
CA ASP A 17 21.83 -10.14 -0.03
C ASP A 17 21.13 -8.78 0.07
N VAL A 18 21.33 -8.09 1.18
CA VAL A 18 20.72 -6.78 1.46
C VAL A 18 21.85 -5.80 1.75
N ASP A 19 21.74 -4.60 1.18
CA ASP A 19 22.64 -3.49 1.50
C ASP A 19 22.36 -2.99 2.92
N ASP A 20 23.31 -3.20 3.83
CA ASP A 20 23.18 -2.85 5.25
C ASP A 20 22.98 -1.35 5.47
N THR A 21 23.55 -0.50 4.62
CA THR A 21 23.39 0.96 4.74
C THR A 21 21.93 1.35 4.51
N LYS A 22 21.32 0.79 3.46
CA LYS A 22 19.89 1.02 3.17
C LYS A 22 19.01 0.39 4.24
N LEU A 23 19.36 -0.78 4.75
CA LEU A 23 18.61 -1.44 5.80
C LEU A 23 18.58 -0.61 7.08
N ASP A 24 19.70 0.00 7.46
CA ASP A 24 19.80 0.87 8.64
C ASP A 24 19.10 2.22 8.46
N GLU A 25 19.14 2.81 7.26
CA GLU A 25 18.34 4.00 6.94
C GLU A 25 16.85 3.71 7.10
N VAL A 26 16.37 2.62 6.51
CA VAL A 26 14.95 2.22 6.61
C VAL A 26 14.59 1.86 8.05
N ARG A 27 15.49 1.20 8.80
CA ARG A 27 15.30 0.92 10.22
C ARG A 27 15.09 2.20 11.02
N THR A 28 15.90 3.22 10.76
CA THR A 28 15.78 4.54 11.40
C THR A 28 14.45 5.20 11.02
N LEU A 29 14.09 5.19 9.74
CA LEU A 29 12.85 5.77 9.23
C LEU A 29 11.60 5.12 9.85
N LEU A 30 11.61 3.79 9.99
CA LEU A 30 10.49 3.04 10.54
C LEU A 30 10.53 2.89 12.07
N GLY A 31 11.63 3.30 12.73
CA GLY A 31 11.80 3.17 14.18
C GLY A 31 11.84 1.73 14.69
N THR A 32 12.29 0.78 13.87
CA THR A 32 12.25 -0.66 14.18
C THR A 32 13.51 -1.14 14.90
N SER A 33 13.34 -2.13 15.78
CA SER A 33 14.46 -2.68 16.56
C SER A 33 15.13 -3.89 15.92
N THR A 34 14.48 -4.58 14.98
CA THR A 34 14.98 -5.82 14.36
C THR A 34 14.89 -5.80 12.84
N THR A 35 15.82 -6.48 12.16
CA THR A 35 15.81 -6.64 10.69
C THR A 35 14.50 -7.21 10.17
N LYS A 36 13.92 -8.21 10.85
CA LYS A 36 12.61 -8.78 10.47
C LYS A 36 11.52 -7.72 10.48
N ALA A 37 11.46 -6.90 11.54
CA ALA A 37 10.48 -5.83 11.65
C ALA A 37 10.70 -4.76 10.58
N THR A 38 11.97 -4.39 10.31
CA THR A 38 12.31 -3.43 9.25
C THR A 38 11.86 -3.93 7.87
N VAL A 39 12.20 -5.18 7.51
CA VAL A 39 11.87 -5.75 6.20
C VAL A 39 10.35 -5.89 6.04
N ASN A 40 9.65 -6.43 7.04
CA ASN A 40 8.20 -6.55 6.97
C ASN A 40 7.52 -5.18 6.90
N GLY A 41 7.92 -4.22 7.73
CA GLY A 41 7.36 -2.87 7.71
C GLY A 41 7.60 -2.16 6.38
N ALA A 42 8.80 -2.31 5.78
CA ALA A 42 9.08 -1.77 4.46
C ALA A 42 8.17 -2.37 3.37
N LEU A 43 7.91 -3.67 3.42
CA LEU A 43 6.97 -4.32 2.48
C LEU A 43 5.54 -3.81 2.69
N GLU A 44 5.10 -3.64 3.93
CA GLU A 44 3.79 -3.09 4.27
C GLU A 44 3.62 -1.65 3.74
N GLU A 45 4.63 -0.79 3.89
CA GLU A 45 4.62 0.57 3.37
C GLU A 45 4.50 0.61 1.83
N VAL A 46 5.19 -0.28 1.12
CA VAL A 46 5.07 -0.38 -0.35
C VAL A 46 3.66 -0.82 -0.76
N LEU A 47 3.08 -1.78 -0.06
CA LEU A 47 1.71 -2.24 -0.31
C LEU A 47 0.68 -1.14 -0.01
N ALA A 48 0.85 -0.41 1.10
CA ALA A 48 0.01 0.72 1.45
C ALA A 48 0.10 1.84 0.40
N LEU A 49 1.31 2.15 -0.09
CA LEU A 49 1.50 3.10 -1.17
C LEU A 49 0.80 2.65 -2.46
N ALA A 50 0.91 1.37 -2.82
CA ALA A 50 0.22 0.82 -3.99
C ALA A 50 -1.31 0.91 -3.84
N ALA A 51 -1.85 0.60 -2.65
CA ALA A 51 -3.27 0.73 -2.36
C ALA A 51 -3.76 2.18 -2.46
N ARG A 52 -3.01 3.14 -1.90
CA ARG A 52 -3.30 4.58 -2.03
C ARG A 52 -3.32 5.02 -3.49
N ARG A 53 -2.35 4.57 -4.30
CA ARG A 53 -2.31 4.87 -5.74
C ARG A 53 -3.52 4.31 -6.48
N ARG A 54 -3.91 3.06 -6.24
CA ARG A 54 -5.12 2.48 -6.83
C ARG A 54 -6.37 3.25 -6.43
N ALA A 55 -6.52 3.58 -5.15
CA ALA A 55 -7.66 4.34 -4.66
C ALA A 55 -7.79 5.72 -5.35
N LEU A 56 -6.68 6.40 -5.61
CA LEU A 56 -6.70 7.67 -6.35
C LEU A 56 -7.04 7.51 -7.83
N LEU A 57 -6.52 6.46 -8.48
CA LEU A 57 -6.79 6.20 -9.89
C LEU A 57 -8.21 5.67 -10.14
N ASP A 58 -8.74 4.89 -9.20
CA ASP A 58 -10.07 4.28 -9.30
C ASP A 58 -11.17 5.21 -8.75
N GLY A 59 -10.84 6.10 -7.80
CA GLY A 59 -11.80 6.99 -7.13
C GLY A 59 -12.19 8.25 -7.92
N ASP A 60 -11.27 8.82 -8.70
CA ASP A 60 -11.49 10.12 -9.37
C ASP A 60 -11.87 10.02 -10.85
N ALA A 61 -11.92 8.81 -11.45
CA ALA A 61 -12.40 8.65 -12.82
C ALA A 61 -13.94 8.63 -12.93
N VAL A 62 -14.66 8.39 -11.82
CA VAL A 62 -16.14 8.20 -11.85
C VAL A 62 -16.91 9.27 -11.07
N ALA A 63 -16.34 9.83 -9.98
CA ALA A 63 -17.03 10.85 -9.20
C ALA A 63 -16.86 12.28 -9.78
N GLY A 64 -15.65 12.64 -10.19
CA GLY A 64 -15.38 13.95 -10.80
C GLY A 64 -15.90 14.08 -12.23
N SER A 65 -15.96 13.00 -13.00
CA SER A 65 -16.46 13.01 -14.38
C SER A 65 -17.97 13.21 -14.47
N ALA A 66 -18.74 12.67 -13.50
CA ALA A 66 -20.17 12.89 -13.42
C ALA A 66 -20.53 14.33 -12.99
N ASP A 67 -19.77 14.89 -12.05
CA ASP A 67 -19.99 16.27 -11.58
C ASP A 67 -19.59 17.29 -12.67
N LEU A 68 -18.46 17.07 -13.35
CA LEU A 68 -18.06 17.88 -14.51
C LEU A 68 -19.06 17.77 -15.68
N ALA A 69 -19.61 16.58 -15.93
CA ALA A 69 -20.63 16.37 -16.96
C ALA A 69 -21.96 17.07 -16.61
N GLN A 70 -22.36 17.07 -15.34
CA GLN A 70 -23.54 17.83 -14.88
C GLN A 70 -23.30 19.34 -14.95
N ASP A 71 -22.09 19.80 -14.67
CA ASP A 71 -21.73 21.21 -14.71
C ASP A 71 -21.69 21.73 -16.16
N GLU A 72 -21.22 20.92 -17.11
CA GLU A 72 -21.30 21.17 -18.56
C GLU A 72 -22.76 21.23 -19.04
N GLN A 73 -23.62 20.30 -18.61
CA GLN A 73 -25.05 20.30 -18.94
C GLN A 73 -25.78 21.52 -18.37
N ARG A 74 -25.49 21.95 -17.15
CA ARG A 74 -26.06 23.18 -16.57
C ARG A 74 -25.65 24.42 -17.36
N ARG A 75 -24.39 24.50 -17.80
CA ARG A 75 -23.90 25.61 -18.65
C ARG A 75 -24.57 25.62 -20.03
N ALA A 76 -24.75 24.47 -20.65
CA ALA A 76 -25.42 24.35 -21.96
C ALA A 76 -26.92 24.66 -21.91
N ALA A 77 -27.58 24.45 -20.77
CA ALA A 77 -29.02 24.72 -20.59
C ALA A 77 -29.36 26.21 -20.37
N TRP A 78 -28.36 27.05 -20.10
CA TRP A 78 -28.51 28.50 -19.93
C TRP A 78 -27.92 29.32 -21.10
N ALA A 79 -27.45 28.65 -22.16
CA ALA A 79 -27.07 29.27 -23.43
C ALA A 79 -28.26 29.24 -24.41
#